data_AF-A0A0B7B3I3-F1
#
_entry.id   AF-A0A0B7B3I3-F1
#
_cell.length_a   1.000
_cell.length_b   1.000
_cell.length_c   1.000
_cell.angle_alpha   90.00
_cell.angle_beta   90.00
_cell.angle_gamma   90.00
#
_symmetry.space_group_name_H-M   'P 1'
#
loop_
_entity.id
_entity.type
_entity.pdbx_description
1 polymer ?
#
loop_
_entity_poly.entity_id
_entity_poly.type
_entity_poly.pdbx_seq_one_letter_code
_entity_poly.pdbx_strand_id
1 'polypeptide(L)'
;MASEQGSTTASNAADVYDFNNHEDDNSGNEQKPQPPPKSKGRRGRNTNQLQFMLKSVLKAVWKHQFAWPFHQPVDAVKMQLHDYHKIIKTPMDLGTIKKRLETY
;
A
#
# COMPACT_ATOMS: atom_id res chain seq x y z
N MET A 1 0.07 19.17 -68.42
CA MET A 1 -0.61 17.93 -68.84
C MET A 1 0.46 16.85 -69.05
N ALA A 2 0.49 15.83 -68.20
CA ALA A 2 1.13 14.54 -68.51
C ALA A 2 0.49 13.48 -67.61
N SER A 3 0.06 12.41 -68.26
CA SER A 3 -0.77 11.30 -67.81
C SER A 3 0.07 10.09 -67.38
N GLU A 4 -0.28 9.54 -66.21
CA GLU A 4 -0.65 8.14 -65.92
C GLU A 4 0.12 6.90 -66.46
N GLN A 5 0.24 5.90 -65.55
CA GLN A 5 0.38 4.43 -65.69
C GLN A 5 1.81 3.84 -65.78
N GLY A 6 2.21 2.73 -65.13
CA GLY A 6 1.59 1.75 -64.21
C GLY A 6 2.40 0.43 -64.20
N SER A 7 2.29 -0.37 -63.11
CA SER A 7 2.50 -1.85 -63.02
C SER A 7 3.95 -2.41 -63.10
N THR A 8 4.45 -3.52 -62.51
CA THR A 8 3.98 -4.72 -61.72
C THR A 8 5.29 -5.45 -61.29
N THR A 9 5.53 -5.79 -60.01
CA THR A 9 5.44 -7.15 -59.38
C THR A 9 6.71 -8.02 -59.31
N ALA A 10 7.02 -8.42 -58.06
CA ALA A 10 7.73 -9.63 -57.56
C ALA A 10 9.22 -9.82 -57.94
N SER A 11 10.13 -10.35 -57.12
CA SER A 11 10.03 -11.27 -55.96
C SER A 11 11.36 -11.30 -55.17
N ASN A 12 11.24 -11.37 -53.83
CA ASN A 12 12.08 -12.02 -52.81
C ASN A 12 13.60 -12.22 -53.03
N ALA A 13 14.41 -11.83 -52.04
CA ALA A 13 14.79 -12.73 -50.94
C ALA A 13 15.77 -12.05 -49.96
N ALA A 14 15.55 -12.34 -48.68
CA ALA A 14 16.52 -12.29 -47.59
C ALA A 14 17.07 -10.91 -47.19
N ASP A 15 16.23 -10.10 -46.56
CA ASP A 15 16.66 -9.25 -45.44
C ASP A 15 15.52 -9.25 -44.41
N VAL A 16 15.45 -10.35 -43.65
CA VAL A 16 14.69 -10.40 -42.40
C VAL A 16 15.48 -9.55 -41.41
N TYR A 17 15.14 -8.26 -41.33
CA TYR A 17 15.58 -7.45 -40.21
C TYR A 17 14.84 -7.94 -38.96
N ASP A 18 15.59 -8.69 -38.15
CA ASP A 18 15.23 -9.18 -36.83
C ASP A 18 14.94 -7.98 -35.90
N PHE A 19 13.68 -7.78 -35.56
CA PHE A 19 13.20 -6.65 -34.74
C PHE A 19 13.44 -6.86 -33.23
N ASN A 20 14.36 -7.73 -32.83
CA ASN A 20 14.66 -7.94 -31.42
C ASN A 20 16.16 -7.85 -31.18
N ASN A 21 16.65 -6.63 -30.91
CA ASN A 21 17.62 -6.32 -29.86
C ASN A 21 18.05 -4.84 -29.99
N HIS A 22 17.36 -3.96 -29.27
CA HIS A 22 17.96 -2.70 -28.83
C HIS A 22 18.03 -2.78 -27.29
N GLU A 23 19.23 -3.02 -26.79
CA GLU A 23 19.55 -2.89 -25.37
C GLU A 23 19.62 -1.39 -25.04
N ASP A 24 18.48 -0.81 -24.67
CA ASP A 24 18.46 0.44 -23.91
C ASP A 24 18.40 0.10 -22.42
N ASP A 25 19.59 0.15 -21.83
CA ASP A 25 19.89 0.06 -20.42
C ASP A 25 19.28 1.28 -19.68
N ASN A 26 18.08 1.12 -19.11
CA ASN A 26 17.57 2.02 -18.08
C ASN A 26 16.89 1.23 -16.98
N SER A 27 17.71 0.75 -16.04
CA SER A 27 17.29 0.19 -14.76
C SER A 27 16.59 1.25 -13.89
N GLY A 28 15.33 1.54 -14.21
CA GLY A 28 14.39 2.27 -13.37
C GLY A 28 13.86 1.35 -12.28
N ASN A 29 14.59 1.28 -11.17
CA ASN A 29 14.21 0.53 -9.97
C ASN A 29 12.92 1.11 -9.34
N GLU A 30 11.74 0.69 -9.82
CA GLU A 30 10.45 0.96 -9.16
C GLU A 30 10.34 0.12 -7.89
N GLN A 31 10.98 0.60 -6.82
CA GLN A 31 10.76 0.10 -5.48
C GLN A 31 9.36 0.49 -5.01
N LYS A 32 8.44 -0.48 -5.04
CA LYS A 32 7.21 -0.50 -4.23
C LYS A 32 7.55 0.05 -2.84
N PRO A 33 6.82 1.02 -2.27
CA PRO A 33 7.21 1.68 -1.03
C PRO A 33 7.37 0.60 0.04
N GLN A 34 8.62 0.33 0.40
CA GLN A 34 8.92 -0.66 1.42
C GLN A 34 8.32 -0.12 2.72
N PRO A 35 7.59 -0.94 3.50
CA PRO A 35 7.15 -0.51 4.82
C PRO A 35 8.39 -0.04 5.59
N PRO A 36 8.28 1.05 6.38
CA PRO A 36 9.42 1.64 7.06
C PRO A 36 10.18 0.54 7.82
N PRO A 37 11.53 0.58 7.80
CA PRO A 37 12.34 -0.46 8.43
C PRO A 37 11.88 -0.64 9.87
N LYS A 38 11.41 -1.85 10.22
CA LYS A 38 11.05 -2.20 11.59
C LYS A 38 12.30 -2.03 12.44
N SER A 39 12.39 -0.92 13.18
CA SER A 39 13.54 -0.62 14.03
C SER A 39 13.70 -1.74 15.06
N LYS A 40 14.64 -2.67 14.82
CA LYS A 40 14.93 -3.86 15.66
C LYS A 40 15.62 -3.49 16.99
N GLY A 41 15.20 -2.43 17.68
CA GLY A 41 15.91 -1.99 18.88
C GLY A 41 15.32 -0.84 19.69
N ARG A 42 14.21 -0.25 19.27
CA ARG A 42 13.53 0.74 20.12
C ARG A 42 12.70 0.00 21.16
N ARG A 43 13.31 -0.41 22.29
CA ARG A 43 12.54 -0.60 23.53
C ARG A 43 11.75 0.68 23.71
N GLY A 44 10.43 0.62 23.55
CA GLY A 44 9.63 1.83 23.57
C GLY A 44 9.72 2.52 24.91
N ARG A 45 9.53 3.83 24.90
CA ARG A 45 9.65 4.64 26.10
C ARG A 45 8.43 4.39 26.99
N ASN A 46 8.61 3.83 28.18
CA ASN A 46 7.56 3.74 29.18
C ASN A 46 7.59 5.01 30.04
N THR A 47 6.50 5.79 30.04
CA THR A 47 6.40 7.05 30.78
C THR A 47 5.15 7.05 31.66
N ASN A 48 5.15 7.86 32.72
CA ASN A 48 3.98 8.03 33.59
C ASN A 48 2.72 8.44 32.80
N GLN A 49 2.89 9.24 31.74
CA GLN A 49 1.80 9.61 30.84
C GLN A 49 1.27 8.40 30.08
N LEU A 50 2.13 7.57 29.49
CA LEU A 50 1.70 6.36 28.78
C LEU A 50 1.05 5.34 29.71
N GLN A 51 1.54 5.22 30.95
CA GLN A 51 0.90 4.40 31.98
C GLN A 51 -0.48 4.95 32.36
N PHE A 52 -0.63 6.26 32.51
CA PHE A 52 -1.92 6.90 32.76
C PHE A 52 -2.90 6.69 31.60
N MET A 53 -2.41 6.83 30.36
CA MET A 53 -3.20 6.56 29.16
C MET A 53 -3.70 5.12 29.13
N LEU A 54 -2.87 4.14 29.48
CA LEU A 54 -3.27 2.73 29.54
C LEU A 54 -4.23 2.43 30.71
N LYS A 55 -3.85 2.82 31.93
CA LYS A 55 -4.52 2.38 33.17
C LYS A 55 -5.81 3.15 33.46
N SER A 56 -5.90 4.40 33.02
CA SER A 56 -7.03 5.29 33.31
C SER A 56 -7.85 5.57 32.05
N VAL A 57 -7.25 6.24 31.07
CA VAL A 57 -8.00 6.74 29.89
C VAL A 57 -8.53 5.59 29.05
N LEU A 58 -7.66 4.68 28.61
CA LEU A 58 -8.04 3.55 27.76
C LEU A 58 -8.99 2.62 28.52
N LYS A 59 -8.78 2.40 29.81
CA LYS A 59 -9.70 1.59 30.64
C LYS A 59 -11.11 2.17 30.68
N ALA A 60 -11.26 3.49 30.80
CA ALA A 60 -12.56 4.16 30.81
C ALA A 60 -13.21 4.09 29.42
N VAL A 61 -12.47 4.44 28.36
CA VAL A 61 -12.97 4.40 26.97
C VAL A 61 -13.35 2.98 26.57
N TRP A 62 -12.57 1.97 26.94
CA TRP A 62 -12.82 0.57 26.59
C TRP A 62 -14.16 0.05 27.12
N LYS A 63 -14.57 0.50 28.32
CA LYS A 63 -15.82 0.10 28.98
C LYS A 63 -17.03 0.91 28.54
N HIS A 64 -16.85 1.95 27.73
CA HIS A 64 -17.95 2.78 27.28
C HIS A 64 -18.92 1.96 26.41
N GLN A 65 -20.22 2.18 26.57
CA GLN A 65 -21.27 1.44 25.85
C GLN A 65 -21.13 1.47 24.32
N PHE A 66 -20.53 2.53 23.77
CA PHE A 66 -20.30 2.69 22.33
C PHE A 66 -18.89 2.33 21.87
N ALA A 67 -18.06 1.74 22.75
CA ALA A 67 -16.69 1.40 22.41
C ALA A 67 -16.58 0.16 21.51
N TRP A 68 -17.62 -0.68 21.47
CA TRP A 68 -17.60 -1.98 20.82
C TRP A 68 -17.16 -1.96 19.34
N PRO A 69 -17.52 -0.98 18.48
CA PRO A 69 -17.06 -0.95 17.09
C PRO A 69 -15.56 -0.66 16.96
N PHE A 70 -14.97 -0.06 17.99
CA PHE A 70 -13.57 0.37 18.01
C PHE A 70 -12.66 -0.63 18.71
N HIS A 71 -13.18 -1.73 19.26
CA HIS A 71 -12.35 -2.75 19.93
C HIS A 71 -11.43 -3.50 18.95
N GLN A 72 -11.76 -3.50 17.66
CA GLN A 72 -11.01 -4.17 16.59
C GLN A 72 -10.91 -3.25 15.37
N PRO A 73 -9.96 -3.50 14.44
CA PRO A 73 -9.93 -2.82 13.14
C PRO A 73 -11.26 -2.95 12.40
N VAL A 74 -11.61 -1.93 11.62
CA VAL A 74 -12.77 -1.99 10.72
C VAL A 74 -12.56 -3.09 9.69
N ASP A 75 -13.49 -4.05 9.66
CA ASP A 75 -13.54 -5.10 8.65
C ASP A 75 -14.39 -4.61 7.46
N ALA A 76 -13.73 -3.93 6.52
CA ALA A 76 -14.38 -3.32 5.37
C ALA A 76 -15.08 -4.34 4.46
N VAL A 77 -14.56 -5.58 4.37
CA VAL A 77 -15.16 -6.64 3.55
C VAL A 77 -16.46 -7.12 4.19
N LYS A 78 -16.42 -7.46 5.48
CA LYS A 78 -17.60 -7.91 6.23
C LYS A 78 -18.71 -6.85 6.28
N MET A 79 -18.33 -5.57 6.34
CA MET A 79 -19.27 -4.44 6.39
C MET A 79 -19.66 -3.91 5.01
N GLN A 80 -19.17 -4.51 3.91
CA GLN A 80 -19.46 -4.09 2.53
C GLN A 80 -19.07 -2.61 2.26
N LEU A 81 -17.98 -2.15 2.87
CA LEU A 81 -17.46 -0.79 2.72
C LEU A 81 -16.36 -0.77 1.63
N HIS A 82 -16.78 -0.68 0.37
CA HIS A 82 -15.89 -0.84 -0.80
C HIS A 82 -14.79 0.21 -0.94
N ASP A 83 -14.97 1.40 -0.35
CA ASP A 83 -14.07 2.53 -0.43
C ASP A 83 -13.39 2.87 0.91
N TYR A 84 -13.65 2.10 1.98
CA TYR A 84 -13.14 2.41 3.32
C TYR A 84 -11.62 2.62 3.33
N HIS A 85 -10.85 1.67 2.80
CA HIS A 85 -9.39 1.80 2.72
C HIS A 85 -8.91 2.73 1.59
N LYS A 86 -9.80 3.12 0.68
CA LYS A 86 -9.50 4.18 -0.29
C LYS A 86 -9.61 5.56 0.35
N ILE A 87 -10.49 5.76 1.33
CA ILE A 87 -10.68 7.05 2.00
C ILE A 87 -9.81 7.14 3.26
N ILE A 88 -9.89 6.14 4.14
CA ILE A 88 -9.16 6.10 5.41
C ILE A 88 -7.77 5.49 5.21
N LYS A 89 -6.78 6.36 5.02
CA LYS A 89 -5.40 5.96 4.68
C LYS A 89 -4.61 5.37 5.85
N THR A 90 -4.94 5.77 7.08
CA THR A 90 -4.24 5.35 8.31
C THR A 90 -5.23 4.80 9.34
N PRO A 91 -5.75 3.57 9.15
CA PRO A 91 -6.72 2.99 10.07
C PRO A 91 -6.13 2.78 11.47
N MET A 92 -6.95 2.94 12.50
CA MET A 92 -6.60 2.72 13.91
C MET A 92 -7.81 2.25 14.70
N ASP A 93 -7.58 1.43 15.72
CA ASP A 93 -8.59 0.91 16.64
C ASP A 93 -8.05 0.83 18.07
N LEU A 94 -8.95 0.74 19.05
CA LEU A 94 -8.61 0.67 20.47
C LEU A 94 -7.84 -0.62 20.80
N GLY A 95 -8.11 -1.73 20.11
CA GLY A 95 -7.39 -2.99 20.28
C GLY A 95 -5.92 -2.85 19.90
N THR A 96 -5.64 -2.19 18.78
CA THR A 96 -4.27 -1.86 18.35
C THR A 96 -3.60 -0.88 19.31
N ILE A 97 -4.29 0.17 19.78
CA ILE A 97 -3.75 1.11 20.78
C ILE A 97 -3.41 0.37 22.07
N LYS A 98 -4.31 -0.50 22.56
CA LYS A 98 -4.11 -1.33 23.75
C LYS A 98 -2.85 -2.18 23.63
N LYS A 99 -2.72 -2.96 22.55
CA LYS A 99 -1.54 -3.79 22.29
C LYS A 99 -0.25 -2.96 22.28
N ARG A 100 -0.26 -1.78 21.65
CA ARG A 100 0.90 -0.89 21.59
C ARG A 100 1.30 -0.38 22.98
N LEU A 101 0.34 0.02 23.80
CA LEU A 101 0.60 0.48 25.17
C LEU A 101 1.04 -0.65 26.11
N GLU A 102 0.57 -1.89 25.90
CA GLU A 102 0.97 -3.08 26.66
C GLU A 102 2.35 -3.63 26.26
N THR A 103 2.81 -3.33 25.04
CA THR A 103 4.13 -3.78 24.53
C THR A 103 5.29 -2.94 25.09
N TYR A 104 5.02 -1.89 25.88
CA TYR A 104 6.00 -0.99 26.50
C TYR A 104 5.94 -1.04 28.03
#